data_AF-A0A961C4B1-F1
#
_entry.id   AF-A0A961C4B1-F1
#
_cell.length_a   1.000
_cell.length_b   1.000
_cell.length_c   1.000
_cell.angle_alpha   90.00
_cell.angle_beta   90.00
_cell.angle_gamma   90.00
#
_symmetry.space_group_name_H-M   'P 1'
#
loop_
_entity.id
_entity.type
_entity.pdbx_description
1 polymer ?
#
loop_
_entity_poly.entity_id
_entity_poly.type
_entity_poly.pdbx_seq_one_letter_code
_entity_poly.pdbx_strand_id
1 'polypeptide(L)' 'MTDTTTLEPAAAAGERPRRSGALTAMRLAELQGLASSMGITGTSKMRKGDLIDV' A
#
# COMPACT_ATOMS: atom_id res chain seq x y z
N MET A 1 28.10 2.01 -17.54
CA MET A 1 27.76 1.23 -16.33
C MET A 1 26.76 2.08 -15.56
N THR A 2 25.56 1.57 -15.29
CA THR A 2 24.40 2.32 -14.78
C THR A 2 24.46 2.46 -13.25
N ASP A 3 24.52 3.69 -12.75
CA ASP A 3 24.36 4.02 -11.34
C ASP A 3 22.90 3.83 -10.91
N THR A 4 22.63 2.68 -10.30
CA THR A 4 21.37 2.36 -9.63
C THR A 4 21.59 2.50 -8.13
N THR A 5 20.54 2.94 -7.43
CA THR A 5 20.47 3.20 -5.98
C THR A 5 20.80 4.66 -5.66
N THR A 6 19.85 5.50 -5.26
CA THR A 6 19.10 5.35 -4.02
C THR A 6 17.77 6.08 -4.12
N LEU A 7 16.67 5.34 -4.21
CA LEU A 7 15.36 5.83 -3.80
C LEU A 7 15.26 5.57 -2.29
N GLU A 8 15.65 6.55 -1.48
CA GLU A 8 15.35 6.60 -0.06
C GLU A 8 14.09 7.46 0.14
N PRO A 9 12.92 6.85 0.38
CA PRO A 9 11.89 7.48 1.17
C PRO A 9 12.01 6.96 2.61
N ALA A 10 12.85 7.67 3.37
CA ALA A 10 12.62 8.04 4.75
C ALA A 10 12.22 6.95 5.76
N ALA A 11 13.22 6.48 6.51
CA ALA A 11 13.03 5.96 7.86
C ALA A 11 12.65 7.10 8.83
N ALA A 12 11.35 7.36 8.98
CA ALA A 12 10.80 7.99 10.18
C ALA A 12 10.14 6.89 11.03
N ALA A 13 10.92 6.32 11.94
CA ALA A 13 10.42 5.54 13.06
C ALA A 13 9.66 6.50 13.99
N GLY A 14 8.35 6.30 14.18
CA GLY A 14 7.60 7.06 15.19
C GLY A 14 6.08 7.09 15.04
N GLU A 15 5.53 7.09 13.83
CA GLU A 15 4.09 7.27 13.63
C GLU A 15 3.60 6.31 12.51
N ARG A 16 2.70 5.38 12.80
CA ARG A 16 1.92 4.73 11.71
C ARG A 16 0.99 5.81 11.16
N PRO A 17 1.33 6.53 10.06
CA PRO A 17 0.58 6.34 8.81
C PRO A 17 1.31 6.81 7.51
N ARG A 18 2.64 6.65 7.33
CA ARG A 18 3.20 6.93 5.98
C ARG A 18 2.80 5.90 4.93
N ARG A 19 2.55 4.66 5.36
CA ARG A 19 2.03 3.60 4.49
C ARG A 19 0.55 3.79 4.16
N SER A 20 -0.29 4.16 5.12
CA SER A 20 -1.71 4.45 4.83
C SER A 20 -1.87 5.70 3.97
N GLY A 21 -0.98 6.71 4.06
CA GLY A 21 -0.89 7.80 3.07
C GLY A 21 -0.62 7.32 1.64
N ALA A 22 0.30 6.36 1.48
CA ALA A 22 0.59 5.77 0.17
C ALA A 22 -0.56 4.87 -0.34
N LEU A 23 -1.20 4.09 0.53
CA LEU A 23 -2.36 3.25 0.18
C LEU A 23 -3.62 4.08 -0.09
N THR A 24 -3.79 5.22 0.60
CA THR A 24 -4.87 6.19 0.32
C THR A 24 -4.65 6.94 -0.99
N ALA A 25 -3.43 7.02 -1.51
CA ALA A 25 -3.16 7.54 -2.86
C ALA A 25 -3.45 6.50 -3.96
N MET A 26 -3.36 5.20 -3.67
CA MET A 26 -3.65 4.11 -4.62
C MET A 26 -5.14 3.98 -4.94
N ARG A 27 -5.47 3.47 -6.14
CA ARG A 27 -6.86 3.20 -6.54
C ARG A 27 -7.40 1.95 -5.83
N LEU A 28 -8.73 1.88 -5.68
CA LEU A 28 -9.40 0.71 -5.10
C LEU A 28 -9.03 -0.59 -5.83
N ALA A 29 -8.97 -0.56 -7.16
CA ALA A 29 -8.59 -1.72 -7.97
C ALA A 29 -7.15 -2.18 -7.70
N GLU A 30 -6.23 -1.25 -7.46
CA GLU A 30 -4.82 -1.56 -7.13
C GLU A 30 -4.73 -2.16 -5.73
N LEU A 31 -5.45 -1.60 -4.76
CA LEU A 31 -5.55 -2.15 -3.41
C LEU A 31 -6.15 -3.56 -3.41
N GLN A 32 -7.19 -3.80 -4.21
CA GLN A 32 -7.78 -5.13 -4.37
C GLN A 32 -6.81 -6.12 -5.03
N GLY A 33 -6.06 -5.68 -6.05
CA GLY A 33 -5.05 -6.50 -6.71
C GLY A 33 -3.89 -6.88 -5.77
N LEU A 34 -3.40 -5.93 -4.99
CA LEU A 34 -2.37 -6.16 -3.98
C LEU A 34 -2.88 -7.08 -2.86
N ALA A 35 -4.08 -6.84 -2.36
CA ALA A 35 -4.67 -7.69 -1.33
C ALA A 35 -4.91 -9.12 -1.85
N SER A 36 -5.33 -9.26 -3.11
CA SER A 36 -5.51 -10.59 -3.75
C SER A 36 -4.17 -11.31 -3.94
N SER A 37 -3.09 -10.60 -4.31
CA SER A 37 -1.76 -11.21 -4.42
C SER A 37 -1.18 -11.62 -3.07
N MET A 38 -1.61 -10.97 -1.99
CA MET A 38 -1.32 -11.36 -0.60
C MET A 38 -2.23 -12.50 -0.09
N GLY A 39 -3.19 -12.98 -0.90
CA GLY A 39 -4.11 -14.06 -0.54
C GLY A 39 -5.34 -13.62 0.26
N ILE A 40 -5.58 -12.32 0.36
CA ILE A 40 -6.78 -11.77 1.00
C ILE A 40 -7.96 -11.94 0.02
N THR A 41 -8.85 -12.87 0.34
CA THR A 41 -10.05 -13.13 -0.45
C THR A 41 -11.21 -12.22 -0.04
N GLY A 42 -12.14 -11.91 -0.96
CA GLY A 42 -13.31 -11.10 -0.64
C GLY A 42 -13.11 -9.58 -0.74
N THR A 43 -11.91 -9.15 -1.18
CA THR A 43 -11.51 -7.74 -1.37
C THR A 43 -12.39 -6.99 -2.36
N SER A 44 -13.07 -7.69 -3.29
CA SER A 44 -14.01 -7.09 -4.24
C SER A 44 -15.22 -6.41 -3.58
N LYS A 45 -15.64 -6.85 -2.39
CA LYS A 45 -16.73 -6.22 -1.63
C LYS A 45 -16.23 -5.18 -0.61
N MET A 46 -14.93 -5.15 -0.36
CA MET A 46 -14.30 -4.25 0.61
C MET A 46 -14.18 -2.85 0.01
N ARG A 47 -14.42 -1.85 0.84
CA ARG A 47 -14.18 -0.45 0.47
C ARG A 47 -12.71 -0.11 0.64
N LYS A 48 -12.34 1.05 0.09
CA LYS A 48 -10.98 1.57 0.18
C LYS A 48 -10.50 1.66 1.64
N GLY A 49 -11.37 2.09 2.57
CA GLY A 49 -11.05 2.12 4.01
C GLY A 49 -10.74 0.73 4.54
N ASP A 50 -11.64 -0.24 4.32
CA ASP A 50 -11.46 -1.63 4.76
C ASP A 50 -10.15 -2.25 4.22
N LEU A 51 -9.71 -1.87 3.02
CA LEU A 51 -8.47 -2.36 2.40
C LEU A 51 -7.20 -1.63 2.86
N ILE A 52 -7.35 -0.45 3.47
CA ILE A 52 -6.23 0.34 4.02
C ILE A 52 -6.05 0.05 5.51
N ASP A 53 -7.13 -0.35 6.18
CA ASP A 53 -7.18 -0.64 7.61
C ASP A 53 -6.86 -2.12 7.95
N VAL A 54 -6.77 -3.01 6.96
CA VAL A 54 -6.26 -4.41 7.11
C VAL A 54 -4.76 -4.46 7.34
#